data_AF-A0A5A7VSM4-F1
#
_entry.id   AF-A0A5A7VSM4-F1
#
_cell.length_a   1.000
_cell.length_b   1.000
_cell.length_c   1.000
_cell.angle_alpha   90.00
_cell.angle_beta   90.00
_cell.angle_gamma   90.00
#
_symmetry.space_group_name_H-M   'P 1'
#
loop_
_entity.id
_entity.type
_entity.pdbx_description
1 polymer ?
#
loop_
_entity_poly.entity_id
_entity_poly.type
_entity_poly.pdbx_seq_one_letter_code
_entity_poly.pdbx_strand_id
1 'polypeptide(L)'
;MSPDPGSTLASPNLDLETARQLQRAGRSAEAEQAFHHVLASQPEHVEALRFLAGAALRRGAAGDAVDLLNRAANVDRTDIGTLMELGMAYRVAERMDASRYVLERALELSEGRNTTVRLLLANVLELDQRPELALPHYFRAILDAQHAASWLSDETTEPGLRPLVRHAMHQVAEGRRALFEGVLQPWRQNADTPLTRIDRALACYLRDCSETPADPRQRAGLLYVPGLGASPRVDCRDLAWLPDLLARVDTATTEVESCVALPSPSDRVGDMTPDRSSDAGGPIAHDGIAPPRERQIDIYRCGTLRESIRRLAPQLIAAIADTPLLRIPRHAPDAAIVVLPAGVRTPTRHGCSNSRCSVVVNLPDSSGVDVIAGGETHRLPAGAGMVFDASYGIGYGNDGESEARVLVFDIWHPGLAPVEQQALGALIAAIVDFDIRLQELA
;
A
#
# COMPACT_ATOMS: atom_id res chain seq x y z
N MET A 1 -40.40 -69.09 24.61
CA MET A 1 -39.13 -68.46 25.04
C MET A 1 -38.61 -67.67 23.86
N SER A 2 -38.78 -66.35 23.93
CA SER A 2 -38.31 -65.39 22.93
C SER A 2 -36.79 -65.21 23.04
N PRO A 3 -36.07 -64.97 21.93
CA PRO A 3 -34.77 -64.35 21.98
C PRO A 3 -34.89 -62.81 21.91
N ASP A 4 -33.91 -62.18 22.52
CA ASP A 4 -33.74 -60.74 22.82
C ASP A 4 -33.62 -59.85 21.56
N PRO A 5 -34.30 -58.68 21.49
CA PRO A 5 -33.99 -57.63 20.52
C PRO A 5 -33.25 -56.49 21.24
N GLY A 6 -31.96 -56.69 21.49
CA GLY A 6 -31.10 -55.73 22.18
C GLY A 6 -29.85 -55.39 21.36
N SER A 7 -30.02 -54.89 20.14
CA SER A 7 -28.93 -54.25 19.39
C SER A 7 -29.47 -53.00 18.72
N THR A 8 -29.69 -51.97 19.53
CA THR A 8 -29.87 -50.60 19.07
C THR A 8 -28.57 -50.21 18.37
N LEU A 9 -28.52 -50.35 17.05
CA LEU A 9 -27.58 -49.56 16.25
C LEU A 9 -27.94 -48.11 16.54
N ALA A 10 -27.18 -47.47 17.42
CA ALA A 10 -27.34 -46.04 17.67
C ALA A 10 -27.27 -45.35 16.31
N SER A 11 -28.30 -44.57 15.99
CA SER A 11 -28.33 -43.83 14.73
C SER A 11 -27.09 -42.94 14.69
N PRO A 12 -26.33 -42.87 13.57
CA PRO A 12 -25.09 -42.10 13.50
C PRO A 12 -25.23 -40.62 13.91
N ASN A 13 -26.44 -40.07 13.78
CA ASN A 13 -26.78 -38.72 14.23
C ASN A 13 -26.80 -38.56 15.76
N LEU A 14 -27.22 -39.60 16.50
CA LEU A 14 -27.24 -39.60 17.97
C LEU A 14 -25.81 -39.62 18.55
N ASP A 15 -24.91 -40.33 17.89
CA ASP A 15 -23.49 -40.39 18.28
C ASP A 15 -22.78 -39.07 18.04
N LEU A 16 -23.09 -38.39 16.93
CA LEU A 16 -22.56 -37.06 16.62
C LEU A 16 -23.04 -36.00 17.62
N GLU A 17 -24.34 -35.99 17.96
CA GLU A 17 -24.87 -35.06 18.97
C GLU A 17 -24.24 -35.28 20.35
N THR A 18 -24.05 -36.55 20.74
CA THR A 18 -23.37 -36.94 21.98
C THR A 18 -21.91 -36.46 21.96
N ALA A 19 -21.20 -36.69 20.86
CA ALA A 19 -19.81 -36.23 20.69
C ALA A 19 -19.69 -34.70 20.85
N ARG A 20 -20.60 -33.93 20.22
CA ARG A 20 -20.67 -32.47 20.34
C ARG A 20 -20.96 -32.00 21.76
N GLN A 21 -21.85 -32.69 22.49
CA GLN A 21 -22.12 -32.37 23.90
C GLN A 21 -20.91 -32.62 24.79
N LEU A 22 -20.24 -33.75 24.62
CA LEU A 22 -19.02 -34.10 25.36
C LEU A 22 -17.89 -33.09 25.09
N GLN A 23 -17.74 -32.66 23.83
CA GLN A 23 -16.80 -31.61 23.45
C GLN A 23 -17.11 -30.29 24.18
N ARG A 24 -18.36 -29.83 24.15
CA ARG A 24 -18.77 -28.59 24.85
C ARG A 24 -18.59 -28.68 26.37
N ALA A 25 -18.72 -29.88 26.93
CA ALA A 25 -18.49 -30.14 28.35
C ALA A 25 -17.01 -30.27 28.73
N GLY A 26 -16.06 -30.15 27.78
CA GLY A 26 -14.62 -30.28 28.03
C GLY A 26 -14.16 -31.71 28.31
N ARG A 27 -15.04 -32.72 28.15
CA ARG A 27 -14.76 -34.14 28.40
C ARG A 27 -14.00 -34.74 27.21
N SER A 28 -12.76 -34.30 27.03
CA SER A 28 -11.97 -34.52 25.81
C SER A 28 -11.78 -35.99 25.44
N ALA A 29 -11.44 -36.86 26.40
CA ALA A 29 -11.23 -38.28 26.13
C ALA A 29 -12.51 -39.01 25.68
N GLU A 30 -13.65 -38.65 26.27
CA GLU A 30 -14.94 -39.25 25.94
C GLU A 30 -15.48 -38.73 24.60
N ALA A 31 -15.25 -37.44 24.33
CA ALA A 31 -15.56 -36.85 23.03
C ALA A 31 -14.77 -37.56 21.91
N GLU A 32 -13.46 -37.81 22.11
CA GLU A 32 -12.65 -38.56 21.14
C GLU A 32 -13.20 -39.97 20.88
N GLN A 33 -13.59 -40.70 21.93
CA GLN A 33 -14.21 -42.02 21.77
C GLN A 33 -15.52 -41.95 20.98
N ALA A 34 -16.37 -40.96 21.27
CA ALA A 34 -17.62 -40.75 20.54
C ALA A 34 -17.36 -40.41 19.05
N PHE A 35 -16.38 -39.54 18.75
CA PHE A 35 -16.00 -39.23 17.37
C PHE A 35 -15.37 -40.41 16.64
N HIS A 36 -14.65 -41.30 17.32
CA HIS A 36 -14.21 -42.58 16.74
C HIS A 36 -15.40 -43.48 16.38
N HIS A 37 -16.45 -43.51 17.18
CA HIS A 37 -17.67 -44.26 16.87
C HIS A 37 -18.40 -43.69 15.64
N VAL A 38 -18.45 -42.36 15.52
CA VAL A 38 -18.96 -41.68 14.31
C VAL A 38 -18.15 -42.11 13.08
N LEU A 39 -16.81 -42.14 13.14
CA LEU A 39 -15.99 -42.59 12.02
C LEU A 39 -16.13 -44.08 11.69
N ALA A 40 -16.48 -44.93 12.66
CA ALA A 40 -16.72 -46.35 12.41
C ALA A 40 -17.96 -46.58 11.53
N SER A 41 -18.97 -45.72 11.66
CA SER A 41 -20.18 -45.75 10.81
C SER A 41 -20.05 -44.90 9.56
N GLN A 42 -19.33 -43.78 9.63
CA GLN A 42 -19.14 -42.81 8.55
C GLN A 42 -17.65 -42.44 8.40
N PRO A 43 -16.85 -43.23 7.65
CA PRO A 43 -15.40 -43.05 7.57
C PRO A 43 -14.94 -41.69 7.03
N GLU A 44 -15.78 -40.99 6.28
CA GLU A 44 -15.46 -39.70 5.66
C GLU A 44 -16.19 -38.52 6.32
N HIS A 45 -16.66 -38.70 7.57
CA HIS A 45 -17.35 -37.63 8.29
C HIS A 45 -16.39 -36.49 8.69
N VAL A 46 -16.43 -35.38 7.94
CA VAL A 46 -15.48 -34.25 8.03
C VAL A 46 -15.31 -33.72 9.45
N GLU A 47 -16.39 -33.45 10.18
CA GLU A 47 -16.30 -32.91 11.55
C GLU A 47 -15.57 -33.86 12.52
N ALA A 48 -15.77 -35.17 12.36
CA ALA A 48 -15.15 -36.17 13.21
C ALA A 48 -13.66 -36.31 12.88
N LEU A 49 -13.31 -36.30 11.59
CA LEU A 49 -11.92 -36.26 11.12
C LEU A 49 -11.17 -35.03 11.66
N ARG A 50 -11.77 -33.84 11.55
CA ARG A 50 -11.18 -32.58 12.04
C ARG A 50 -11.01 -32.56 13.55
N PHE A 51 -12.02 -33.00 14.30
CA PHE A 51 -11.92 -33.07 15.76
C PHE A 51 -10.78 -34.00 16.21
N LEU A 52 -10.70 -35.19 15.63
CA LEU A 52 -9.66 -36.18 15.97
C LEU A 52 -8.27 -35.73 15.50
N ALA A 53 -8.16 -35.00 14.40
CA ALA A 53 -6.90 -34.39 13.99
C ALA A 53 -6.43 -33.33 15.01
N GLY A 54 -7.32 -32.47 15.47
CA GLY A 54 -7.01 -31.51 16.54
C GLY A 54 -6.57 -32.20 17.84
N ALA A 55 -7.18 -33.35 18.16
CA ALA A 55 -6.75 -34.19 19.28
C ALA A 55 -5.37 -34.80 19.09
N ALA A 56 -5.08 -35.32 17.89
CA ALA A 56 -3.78 -35.86 17.53
C ALA A 56 -2.67 -34.79 17.65
N LEU A 57 -2.93 -33.55 17.19
CA LEU A 57 -1.99 -32.42 17.37
C LEU A 57 -1.69 -32.13 18.84
N ARG A 58 -2.71 -32.12 19.72
CA ARG A 58 -2.50 -31.92 21.17
C ARG A 58 -1.65 -33.01 21.81
N ARG A 59 -1.66 -34.23 21.26
CA ARG A 59 -0.82 -35.35 21.70
C ARG A 59 0.57 -35.38 21.05
N GLY A 60 0.89 -34.46 20.15
CA GLY A 60 2.14 -34.47 19.38
C GLY A 60 2.17 -35.48 18.22
N ALA A 61 1.04 -36.11 17.88
CA ALA A 61 0.92 -37.05 16.77
C ALA A 61 0.62 -36.29 15.46
N ALA A 62 1.58 -35.49 14.99
CA ALA A 62 1.39 -34.60 13.85
C ALA A 62 1.14 -35.36 12.52
N GLY A 63 1.78 -36.52 12.34
CA GLY A 63 1.54 -37.39 11.18
C GLY A 63 0.10 -37.87 11.09
N ASP A 64 -0.45 -38.40 12.19
CA ASP A 64 -1.84 -38.85 12.26
C ASP A 64 -2.83 -37.71 11.97
N ALA A 65 -2.53 -36.50 12.48
CA ALA A 65 -3.34 -35.32 12.21
C ALA A 65 -3.37 -34.97 10.71
N VAL A 66 -2.22 -35.02 10.06
CA VAL A 66 -2.10 -34.80 8.60
C VAL A 66 -2.93 -35.83 7.84
N ASP A 67 -2.87 -37.11 8.21
CA ASP A 67 -3.63 -38.17 7.53
C ASP A 67 -5.15 -37.99 7.68
N LEU A 68 -5.61 -37.65 8.89
CA LEU A 68 -7.02 -37.36 9.16
C LEU A 68 -7.51 -36.12 8.38
N LEU A 69 -6.71 -35.05 8.33
CA LEU A 69 -7.07 -33.82 7.64
C LEU A 69 -6.97 -33.93 6.12
N ASN A 70 -6.06 -34.75 5.58
CA ASN A 70 -6.05 -35.09 4.16
C ASN A 70 -7.31 -35.85 3.75
N ARG A 71 -7.81 -36.77 4.59
CA ARG A 71 -9.10 -37.43 4.36
C ARG A 71 -10.23 -36.42 4.37
N ALA A 72 -10.26 -35.50 5.33
CA ALA A 72 -11.28 -34.45 5.41
C ALA A 72 -11.25 -33.56 4.16
N ALA A 73 -10.06 -33.10 3.74
CA ALA A 73 -9.87 -32.26 2.56
C ALA A 73 -10.20 -32.97 1.25
N ASN A 74 -10.15 -34.31 1.20
CA ASN A 74 -10.57 -35.06 0.01
C ASN A 74 -12.09 -35.12 -0.17
N VAL A 75 -12.87 -34.97 0.91
CA VAL A 75 -14.33 -34.86 0.85
C VAL A 75 -14.74 -33.52 0.27
N ASP A 76 -14.14 -32.44 0.77
CA ASP A 76 -14.31 -31.09 0.23
C ASP A 76 -12.96 -30.36 0.15
N ARG A 77 -12.46 -30.23 -1.09
CA ARG A 77 -11.19 -29.54 -1.39
C ARG A 77 -11.29 -28.02 -1.36
N THR A 78 -12.48 -27.48 -1.08
CA THR A 78 -12.76 -26.05 -1.05
C THR A 78 -13.08 -25.54 0.36
N ASP A 79 -13.23 -26.43 1.35
CA ASP A 79 -13.42 -26.03 2.75
C ASP A 79 -12.15 -25.37 3.31
N ILE A 80 -12.15 -24.04 3.33
CA ILE A 80 -11.07 -23.21 3.86
C ILE A 80 -10.72 -23.61 5.29
N GLY A 81 -11.71 -23.97 6.12
CA GLY A 81 -11.46 -24.37 7.51
C GLY A 81 -10.62 -25.64 7.62
N THR A 82 -10.94 -26.66 6.82
CA THR A 82 -10.16 -27.90 6.74
C THR A 82 -8.75 -27.63 6.19
N LEU A 83 -8.63 -26.82 5.13
CA LEU A 83 -7.32 -26.47 4.56
C LEU A 83 -6.44 -25.70 5.55
N MET A 84 -7.01 -24.78 6.35
CA MET A 84 -6.31 -24.09 7.43
C MET A 84 -5.76 -25.06 8.47
N GLU A 85 -6.60 -25.97 8.96
CA GLU A 85 -6.20 -27.00 9.93
C GLU A 85 -5.12 -27.92 9.35
N LEU A 86 -5.25 -28.31 8.09
CA LEU A 86 -4.27 -29.14 7.38
C LEU A 86 -2.92 -28.41 7.22
N GLY A 87 -2.94 -27.12 6.87
CA GLY A 87 -1.74 -26.29 6.84
C GLY A 87 -1.04 -26.25 8.20
N MET A 88 -1.79 -26.01 9.29
CA MET A 88 -1.23 -26.06 10.64
C MET A 88 -0.66 -27.43 11.00
N ALA A 89 -1.32 -28.53 10.62
CA ALA A 89 -0.82 -29.87 10.85
C ALA A 89 0.48 -30.14 10.09
N TYR A 90 0.57 -29.71 8.82
CA TYR A 90 1.81 -29.80 8.05
C TYR A 90 2.95 -28.99 8.68
N ARG A 91 2.67 -27.78 9.19
CA ARG A 91 3.65 -26.96 9.90
C ARG A 91 4.19 -27.65 11.15
N VAL A 92 3.32 -28.22 11.98
CA VAL A 92 3.73 -28.97 13.19
C VAL A 92 4.50 -30.25 12.83
N ALA A 93 4.18 -30.86 11.69
CA ALA A 93 4.92 -31.99 11.14
C ALA A 93 6.22 -31.60 10.40
N GLU A 94 6.62 -30.31 10.43
CA GLU A 94 7.80 -29.76 9.75
C GLU A 94 7.80 -29.94 8.22
N ARG A 95 6.62 -30.09 7.61
CA ARG A 95 6.43 -30.23 6.16
C ARG A 95 6.08 -28.87 5.56
N MET A 96 7.04 -27.94 5.57
CA MET A 96 6.81 -26.53 5.23
C MET A 96 6.26 -26.32 3.81
N ASP A 97 6.78 -27.02 2.80
CA ASP A 97 6.28 -26.92 1.42
C ASP A 97 4.80 -27.30 1.29
N ALA A 98 4.40 -28.40 1.95
CA ALA A 98 3.01 -28.85 1.95
C ALA A 98 2.10 -27.89 2.74
N SER A 99 2.59 -27.37 3.86
CA SER A 99 1.90 -26.35 4.64
C SER A 99 1.65 -25.10 3.82
N ARG A 100 2.68 -24.60 3.15
CA ARG A 100 2.62 -23.42 2.30
C ARG A 100 1.62 -23.62 1.17
N TYR A 101 1.74 -24.71 0.42
CA TYR A 101 0.86 -25.02 -0.72
C TYR A 101 -0.62 -25.02 -0.32
N VAL A 102 -0.96 -25.67 0.79
CA VAL A 102 -2.36 -25.76 1.25
C VAL A 102 -2.88 -24.40 1.75
N LEU A 103 -2.04 -23.60 2.43
CA LEU A 103 -2.43 -22.27 2.90
C LEU A 103 -2.54 -21.26 1.75
N GLU A 104 -1.67 -21.31 0.75
CA GLU A 104 -1.81 -20.54 -0.50
C GLU A 104 -3.14 -20.87 -1.17
N ARG A 105 -3.47 -22.15 -1.29
CA ARG A 105 -4.76 -22.59 -1.84
C ARG A 105 -5.96 -22.10 -1.03
N ALA A 106 -5.89 -22.15 0.30
CA ALA A 106 -6.94 -21.62 1.17
C ALA A 106 -7.10 -20.11 1.02
N LEU A 107 -5.99 -19.38 0.81
CA LEU A 107 -6.00 -17.94 0.62
C LEU A 107 -6.62 -17.57 -0.72
N GLU A 108 -6.26 -18.28 -1.80
CA GLU A 108 -6.87 -18.15 -3.13
C GLU A 108 -8.39 -18.35 -3.08
N LEU A 109 -8.86 -19.41 -2.41
CA LEU A 109 -10.29 -19.70 -2.27
C LEU A 109 -11.04 -18.62 -1.50
N SER A 110 -10.35 -17.89 -0.62
CA SER A 110 -10.91 -16.74 0.09
C SER A 110 -10.79 -15.41 -0.68
N GLU A 111 -10.29 -15.44 -1.90
CA GLU A 111 -9.93 -14.25 -2.70
C GLU A 111 -9.00 -13.31 -1.92
N GLY A 112 -8.04 -13.87 -1.17
CA GLY A 112 -7.10 -13.10 -0.35
C GLY A 112 -7.67 -12.49 0.93
N ARG A 113 -8.97 -12.62 1.21
CA ARG A 113 -9.64 -11.88 2.31
C ARG A 113 -9.51 -12.54 3.68
N ASN A 114 -9.15 -13.83 3.76
CA ASN A 114 -9.05 -14.51 5.05
C ASN A 114 -7.74 -14.14 5.79
N THR A 115 -7.85 -13.27 6.79
CA THR A 115 -6.73 -12.75 7.57
C THR A 115 -6.01 -13.85 8.35
N THR A 116 -6.73 -14.81 8.92
CA THR A 116 -6.15 -15.93 9.68
C THR A 116 -5.33 -16.86 8.77
N VAL A 117 -5.83 -17.19 7.57
CA VAL A 117 -5.05 -17.96 6.58
C VAL A 117 -3.76 -17.21 6.24
N ARG A 118 -3.86 -15.90 5.98
CA ARG A 118 -2.70 -15.07 5.63
C ARG A 118 -1.67 -14.99 6.76
N LEU A 119 -2.14 -14.88 8.01
CA LEU A 119 -1.30 -14.92 9.21
C LEU A 119 -0.55 -16.25 9.34
N LEU A 120 -1.24 -17.37 9.11
CA LEU A 120 -0.64 -18.71 9.13
C LEU A 120 0.39 -18.89 8.01
N LEU A 121 0.08 -18.42 6.80
CA LEU A 121 1.00 -18.45 5.66
C LEU A 121 2.27 -17.65 5.96
N ALA A 122 2.14 -16.45 6.53
CA ALA A 122 3.28 -15.64 6.94
C ALA A 122 4.18 -16.36 7.95
N ASN A 123 3.58 -17.06 8.92
CA ASN A 123 4.34 -17.84 9.89
C ASN A 123 5.08 -19.03 9.29
N VAL A 124 4.49 -19.68 8.29
CA VAL A 124 5.16 -20.75 7.56
C VAL A 124 6.34 -20.20 6.74
N LEU A 125 6.17 -19.05 6.07
CA LEU A 125 7.25 -18.39 5.33
C LEU A 125 8.42 -17.99 6.25
N GLU A 126 8.12 -17.50 7.45
CA GLU A 126 9.14 -17.17 8.43
C GLU A 126 9.90 -18.43 8.91
N LEU A 127 9.18 -19.49 9.27
CA LEU A 127 9.80 -20.76 9.68
C LEU A 127 10.61 -21.42 8.56
N ASP A 128 10.23 -21.19 7.30
CA ASP A 128 10.97 -21.57 6.09
C ASP A 128 12.16 -20.63 5.77
N GLN A 129 12.56 -19.76 6.70
CA GLN A 129 13.69 -18.83 6.55
C GLN A 129 13.52 -17.82 5.40
N ARG A 130 12.28 -17.38 5.14
CA ARG A 130 11.94 -16.34 4.16
C ARG A 130 11.28 -15.12 4.81
N PRO A 131 11.94 -14.44 5.77
CA PRO A 131 11.36 -13.30 6.49
C PRO A 131 10.98 -12.14 5.56
N GLU A 132 11.68 -11.97 4.44
CA GLU A 132 11.39 -10.96 3.42
C GLU A 132 10.05 -11.16 2.72
N LEU A 133 9.60 -12.41 2.59
CA LEU A 133 8.27 -12.74 2.08
C LEU A 133 7.23 -12.76 3.20
N ALA A 134 7.60 -13.21 4.41
CA ALA A 134 6.69 -13.25 5.55
C ALA A 134 6.20 -11.86 5.98
N LEU A 135 7.10 -10.87 6.02
CA LEU A 135 6.82 -9.51 6.49
C LEU A 135 5.60 -8.85 5.82
N PRO A 136 5.48 -8.76 4.48
CA PRO A 136 4.31 -8.16 3.85
C PRO A 136 3.02 -8.98 4.08
N HIS A 137 3.08 -10.31 4.18
CA HIS A 137 1.91 -11.12 4.55
C HIS A 137 1.43 -10.85 5.98
N TYR A 138 2.36 -10.77 6.95
CA TYR A 138 2.03 -10.40 8.32
C TYR A 138 1.39 -9.03 8.40
N PHE A 139 2.02 -8.03 7.75
CA PHE A 139 1.53 -6.67 7.81
C PHE A 139 0.15 -6.52 7.17
N ARG A 140 -0.07 -7.16 6.01
CA ARG A 140 -1.38 -7.16 5.35
C ARG A 140 -2.45 -7.84 6.20
N ALA A 141 -2.14 -8.99 6.81
CA ALA A 141 -3.08 -9.70 7.68
C ALA A 141 -3.52 -8.83 8.87
N ILE A 142 -2.57 -8.13 9.52
CA ILE A 142 -2.85 -7.22 10.62
C ILE A 142 -3.68 -6.03 10.16
N LEU A 143 -3.29 -5.40 9.04
CA LEU A 143 -3.99 -4.23 8.50
C LEU A 143 -5.46 -4.54 8.20
N ASP A 144 -5.70 -5.63 7.46
CA ASP A 144 -7.05 -6.05 7.08
C ASP A 144 -7.89 -6.45 8.30
N ALA A 145 -7.29 -7.13 9.28
CA ALA A 145 -7.97 -7.48 10.53
C ALA A 145 -8.36 -6.24 11.34
N GLN A 146 -7.46 -5.26 11.46
CA GLN A 146 -7.72 -4.02 12.20
C GLN A 146 -8.75 -3.13 11.52
N HIS A 147 -8.77 -3.07 10.18
CA HIS A 147 -9.86 -2.44 9.43
C HIS A 147 -11.23 -3.08 9.72
N ALA A 148 -11.24 -4.39 9.99
CA ALA A 148 -12.42 -5.13 10.43
C ALA A 148 -12.61 -5.13 11.97
N ALA A 149 -11.96 -4.21 12.70
CA ALA A 149 -12.00 -4.09 14.17
C ALA A 149 -11.61 -5.36 14.95
N SER A 150 -10.82 -6.24 14.31
CA SER A 150 -10.26 -7.46 14.89
C SER A 150 -8.78 -7.26 15.21
N TRP A 151 -8.24 -8.06 16.14
CA TRP A 151 -6.81 -8.03 16.51
C TRP A 151 -6.32 -6.66 17.01
N LEU A 152 -7.19 -5.91 17.68
CA LEU A 152 -6.84 -4.64 18.33
C LEU A 152 -6.38 -4.85 19.78
N SER A 153 -6.85 -5.94 20.40
CA SER A 153 -6.62 -6.29 21.80
C SER A 153 -6.92 -7.77 22.04
N ASP A 154 -6.64 -8.28 23.24
CA ASP A 154 -6.99 -9.67 23.60
C ASP A 154 -8.51 -9.92 23.55
N GLU A 155 -9.35 -8.90 23.78
CA GLU A 155 -10.81 -8.98 23.68
C GLU A 155 -11.30 -9.16 22.23
N THR A 156 -10.60 -8.55 21.27
CA THR A 156 -10.91 -8.61 19.83
C THR A 156 -10.10 -9.67 19.08
N THR A 157 -9.38 -10.53 19.81
CA THR A 157 -8.55 -11.60 19.26
C THR A 157 -8.96 -12.95 19.83
N GLU A 158 -9.28 -13.89 18.95
CA GLU A 158 -9.57 -15.28 19.32
C GLU A 158 -8.44 -15.84 20.21
N PRO A 159 -8.74 -16.45 21.37
CA PRO A 159 -7.72 -16.93 22.31
C PRO A 159 -6.62 -17.79 21.69
N GLY A 160 -6.97 -18.67 20.75
CA GLY A 160 -6.00 -19.53 20.05
C GLY A 160 -5.03 -18.77 19.13
N LEU A 161 -5.45 -17.60 18.62
CA LEU A 161 -4.65 -16.78 17.72
C LEU A 161 -3.79 -15.74 18.44
N ARG A 162 -4.10 -15.41 19.70
CA ARG A 162 -3.40 -14.34 20.46
C ARG A 162 -1.86 -14.46 20.43
N PRO A 163 -1.24 -15.64 20.65
CA PRO A 163 0.22 -15.75 20.59
C PRO A 163 0.76 -15.44 19.19
N LEU A 164 0.08 -15.93 18.15
CA LEU A 164 0.49 -15.76 16.76
C LEU A 164 0.31 -14.31 16.28
N VAL A 165 -0.78 -13.65 16.69
CA VAL A 165 -1.04 -12.24 16.39
C VAL A 165 -0.01 -11.35 17.08
N ARG A 166 0.32 -11.60 18.36
CA ARG A 166 1.38 -10.86 19.06
C ARG A 166 2.75 -11.04 18.41
N HIS A 167 3.07 -12.28 18.02
CA HIS A 167 4.28 -12.57 17.25
C HIS A 167 4.32 -11.80 15.93
N ALA A 168 3.23 -11.84 15.15
CA ALA A 168 3.14 -11.09 13.90
C ALA A 168 3.30 -9.58 14.08
N MET A 169 2.70 -8.99 15.13
CA MET A 169 2.86 -7.57 15.45
C MET A 169 4.32 -7.22 15.75
N HIS A 170 5.02 -8.07 16.51
CA HIS A 170 6.44 -7.90 16.79
C HIS A 170 7.28 -7.98 15.51
N GLN A 171 7.07 -9.01 14.70
CA GLN A 171 7.78 -9.21 13.43
C GLN A 171 7.55 -8.04 12.45
N VAL A 172 6.35 -7.46 12.42
CA VAL A 172 6.06 -6.28 11.60
C VAL A 172 6.77 -5.05 12.12
N ALA A 173 6.75 -4.81 13.43
CA ALA A 173 7.40 -3.66 14.04
C ALA A 173 8.92 -3.69 13.83
N GLU A 174 9.56 -4.83 14.12
CA GLU A 174 11.00 -5.00 13.94
C GLU A 174 11.39 -5.08 12.46
N GLY A 175 10.67 -5.86 11.66
CA GLY A 175 10.98 -6.10 10.26
C GLY A 175 10.89 -4.83 9.41
N ARG A 176 9.86 -4.00 9.61
CA ARG A 176 9.75 -2.70 8.91
C ARG A 176 10.85 -1.74 9.35
N ARG A 177 11.17 -1.68 10.65
CA ARG A 177 12.29 -0.87 11.15
C ARG A 177 13.60 -1.30 10.51
N ALA A 178 13.94 -2.58 10.60
CA ALA A 178 15.18 -3.13 10.06
C ALA A 178 15.29 -2.90 8.54
N LEU A 179 14.20 -3.06 7.80
CA LEU A 179 14.14 -2.78 6.37
C LEU A 179 14.51 -1.32 6.06
N PHE A 180 13.85 -0.35 6.68
CA PHE A 180 14.06 1.06 6.37
C PHE A 180 15.35 1.63 6.96
N GLU A 181 15.75 1.21 8.15
CA GLU A 181 17.04 1.58 8.72
C GLU A 181 18.22 1.00 7.93
N GLY A 182 18.08 -0.24 7.43
CA GLY A 182 19.07 -0.88 6.57
C GLY A 182 19.30 -0.10 5.28
N VAL A 183 18.23 0.44 4.68
CA VAL A 183 18.34 1.32 3.50
C VAL A 183 19.13 2.59 3.81
N LEU A 184 19.00 3.16 5.00
CA LEU A 184 19.69 4.40 5.40
C LEU A 184 21.16 4.20 5.80
N GLN A 185 21.59 2.95 6.07
CA GLN A 185 22.92 2.63 6.60
C GLN A 185 24.09 3.23 5.79
N PRO A 186 24.10 3.22 4.44
CA PRO A 186 25.21 3.77 3.66
C PRO A 186 25.45 5.26 3.91
N TRP A 187 24.41 6.04 4.16
CA TRP A 187 24.55 7.48 4.44
C TRP A 187 24.88 7.75 5.91
N ARG A 188 24.42 6.91 6.84
CA ARG A 188 24.79 7.05 8.27
C ARG A 188 26.28 6.81 8.52
N GLN A 189 26.91 5.91 7.76
CA GLN A 189 28.32 5.57 7.93
C GLN A 189 29.27 6.58 7.28
N ASN A 190 28.80 7.30 6.25
CA ASN A 190 29.62 8.16 5.41
C ASN A 190 29.33 9.66 5.57
N ALA A 191 28.40 10.05 6.44
CA ALA A 191 28.04 11.45 6.63
C ALA A 191 28.79 12.06 7.81
N ASP A 192 29.53 13.14 7.54
CA ASP A 192 30.05 14.06 8.57
C ASP A 192 28.90 14.76 9.34
N THR A 193 27.71 14.81 8.75
CA THR A 193 26.50 15.42 9.30
C THR A 193 25.49 14.35 9.69
N PRO A 194 24.97 14.35 10.93
CA PRO A 194 23.97 13.38 11.35
C PRO A 194 22.65 13.55 10.59
N LEU A 195 22.01 12.41 10.25
CA LEU A 195 20.72 12.36 9.55
C LEU A 195 19.51 12.52 10.48
N THR A 196 19.64 13.29 11.56
CA THR A 196 18.65 13.41 12.65
C THR A 196 17.25 13.75 12.13
N ARG A 197 17.15 14.59 11.09
CA ARG A 197 15.87 14.95 10.46
C ARG A 197 15.19 13.74 9.80
N ILE A 198 15.96 12.93 9.07
CA ILE A 198 15.47 11.72 8.39
C ILE A 198 15.11 10.65 9.42
N ASP A 199 15.91 10.49 10.47
CA ASP A 199 15.64 9.55 11.55
C ASP A 199 14.31 9.87 12.25
N ARG A 200 14.04 11.16 12.50
CA ARG A 200 12.75 11.61 13.03
C ARG A 200 11.60 11.36 12.07
N ALA A 201 11.79 11.63 10.77
CA ALA A 201 10.78 11.34 9.75
C ALA A 201 10.43 9.84 9.71
N LEU A 202 11.43 8.97 9.76
CA LEU A 202 11.25 7.51 9.81
C LEU A 202 10.53 7.08 11.10
N ALA A 203 10.91 7.62 12.26
CA ALA A 203 10.24 7.34 13.53
C ALA A 203 8.75 7.74 13.49
N CYS A 204 8.40 8.89 12.88
CA CYS A 204 7.01 9.28 12.65
C CYS A 204 6.28 8.29 11.71
N TYR A 205 6.91 7.90 10.60
CA TYR A 205 6.34 6.95 9.65
C TYR A 205 6.08 5.57 10.27
N LEU A 206 6.98 5.10 11.14
CA LEU A 206 6.85 3.86 11.91
C LEU A 206 5.90 4.00 13.12
N ARG A 207 5.40 5.21 13.40
CA ARG A 207 4.54 5.56 14.54
C ARG A 207 5.19 5.40 15.92
N ASP A 208 6.52 5.53 15.98
CA ASP A 208 7.27 5.58 17.25
C ASP A 208 7.10 6.92 17.97
N CYS A 209 6.89 7.98 17.20
CA CYS A 209 6.59 9.30 17.69
C CYS A 209 5.51 9.95 16.84
N SER A 210 4.89 11.01 17.38
CA SER A 210 3.92 11.83 16.66
C SER A 210 4.47 13.24 16.59
N GLU A 211 4.83 13.68 15.39
CA GLU A 211 5.14 15.06 15.10
C GLU A 211 4.11 15.60 14.12
N THR A 212 3.43 16.67 14.52
CA THR A 212 2.43 17.33 13.69
C THR A 212 3.06 18.49 12.93
N PRO A 213 2.63 18.74 11.69
CA PRO A 213 2.96 19.97 10.98
C PRO A 213 2.66 21.22 11.80
N ALA A 214 3.49 22.25 11.67
CA ALA A 214 3.28 23.53 12.36
C ALA A 214 2.04 24.26 11.83
N ASP A 215 1.72 24.09 10.54
CA ASP A 215 0.49 24.57 9.93
C ASP A 215 -0.43 23.35 9.65
N PRO A 216 -1.65 23.32 10.20
CA PRO A 216 -2.58 22.20 10.03
C PRO A 216 -3.08 22.01 8.59
N ARG A 217 -2.85 22.98 7.69
CA ARG A 217 -3.15 22.86 6.26
C ARG A 217 -2.13 21.99 5.52
N GLN A 218 -0.91 21.83 6.07
CA GLN A 218 0.11 20.95 5.50
C GLN A 218 -0.24 19.49 5.79
N ARG A 219 -0.37 18.67 4.75
CA ARG A 219 -0.76 17.26 4.82
C ARG A 219 0.09 16.42 3.88
N ALA A 220 1.04 15.68 4.44
CA ALA A 220 1.83 14.71 3.70
C ALA A 220 1.12 13.34 3.70
N GLY A 221 0.79 12.82 2.51
CA GLY A 221 0.05 11.56 2.39
C GLY A 221 0.85 10.29 2.75
N LEU A 222 2.19 10.33 2.63
CA LEU A 222 3.07 9.17 2.84
C LEU A 222 4.12 9.41 3.92
N LEU A 223 4.93 10.47 3.78
CA LEU A 223 6.06 10.74 4.66
C LEU A 223 6.14 12.23 5.00
N TYR A 224 6.01 12.56 6.27
CA TYR A 224 6.27 13.90 6.79
C TYR A 224 7.72 14.01 7.28
N VAL A 225 8.40 15.09 6.91
CA VAL A 225 9.80 15.37 7.23
C VAL A 225 9.86 16.61 8.13
N PRO A 226 10.16 16.44 9.43
CA PRO A 226 10.18 17.54 10.38
C PRO A 226 11.24 18.61 10.09
N GLY A 227 10.98 19.85 10.52
CA GLY A 227 11.96 20.93 10.45
C GLY A 227 12.24 21.46 9.02
N LEU A 228 11.38 21.11 8.06
CA LEU A 228 11.22 21.84 6.81
C LEU A 228 10.21 22.98 6.99
N GLY A 229 10.19 23.93 6.05
CA GLY A 229 9.31 25.09 6.14
C GLY A 229 7.83 24.70 6.15
N ALA A 230 7.00 25.51 6.81
CA ALA A 230 5.55 25.37 6.85
C ALA A 230 4.91 26.57 6.13
N SER A 231 5.14 26.67 4.82
CA SER A 231 4.52 27.69 3.98
C SER A 231 4.05 27.06 2.66
N PRO A 232 2.80 27.30 2.21
CA PRO A 232 2.31 26.80 0.93
C PRO A 232 3.18 27.24 -0.25
N ARG A 233 3.68 28.49 -0.19
CA ARG A 233 4.57 29.06 -1.19
C ARG A 233 6.00 29.09 -0.66
N VAL A 234 6.93 28.59 -1.47
CA VAL A 234 8.37 28.66 -1.21
C VAL A 234 8.89 30.02 -1.67
N ASP A 235 9.71 30.67 -0.85
CA ASP A 235 10.35 31.93 -1.23
C ASP A 235 11.34 31.69 -2.37
N CYS A 236 11.06 32.30 -3.52
CA CYS A 236 11.83 32.09 -4.74
C CYS A 236 13.07 32.99 -4.84
N ARG A 237 13.27 33.95 -3.92
CA ARG A 237 14.38 34.91 -3.98
C ARG A 237 15.75 34.25 -3.95
N ASP A 238 15.86 33.10 -3.29
CA ASP A 238 17.12 32.36 -3.15
C ASP A 238 17.26 31.22 -4.19
N LEU A 239 16.28 31.05 -5.10
CA LEU A 239 16.28 30.01 -6.13
C LEU A 239 16.96 30.51 -7.40
N ALA A 240 18.30 30.55 -7.39
CA ALA A 240 19.10 31.08 -8.51
C ALA A 240 18.84 30.39 -9.87
N TRP A 241 18.39 29.13 -9.87
CA TRP A 241 18.07 28.37 -11.08
C TRP A 241 16.71 28.73 -11.70
N LEU A 242 15.80 29.37 -10.96
CA LEU A 242 14.44 29.63 -11.44
C LEU A 242 14.41 30.64 -12.60
N PRO A 243 15.11 31.80 -12.55
CA PRO A 243 15.18 32.72 -13.68
C PRO A 243 15.74 32.06 -14.96
N ASP A 244 16.78 31.23 -14.83
CA ASP A 244 17.39 30.51 -15.95
C ASP A 244 16.41 29.47 -16.54
N LEU A 245 15.66 28.76 -15.70
CA LEU A 245 14.60 27.87 -16.14
C LEU A 245 13.55 28.63 -16.95
N LEU A 246 13.06 29.76 -16.44
CA LEU A 246 12.03 30.57 -17.11
C LEU A 246 12.52 31.06 -18.47
N ALA A 247 13.75 31.56 -18.56
CA ALA A 247 14.34 31.99 -19.82
C ALA A 247 14.46 30.83 -20.83
N ARG A 248 14.82 29.62 -20.38
CA ARG A 248 14.92 28.45 -21.26
C ARG A 248 13.57 27.92 -21.70
N VAL A 249 12.58 27.94 -20.81
CA VAL A 249 11.19 27.58 -21.16
C VAL A 249 10.63 28.58 -22.18
N ASP A 250 10.94 29.88 -22.04
CA ASP A 250 10.57 30.92 -23.00
C ASP A 250 11.14 30.68 -24.40
N THR A 251 12.38 30.19 -24.48
CA THR A 251 12.98 29.81 -25.78
C THR A 251 12.44 28.50 -26.37
N ALA A 252 11.78 27.66 -25.57
CA ALA A 252 11.32 26.32 -25.96
C ALA A 252 9.86 26.28 -26.47
N THR A 253 9.23 27.42 -26.76
CA THR A 253 7.80 27.50 -27.13
C THR A 253 7.41 26.57 -28.28
N THR A 254 8.21 26.45 -29.34
CA THR A 254 7.92 25.52 -30.45
C THR A 254 7.91 24.05 -30.01
N GLU A 255 8.79 23.67 -29.09
CA GLU A 255 8.84 22.31 -28.52
C GLU A 255 7.61 22.05 -27.65
N VAL A 256 7.22 23.04 -26.84
CA VAL A 256 6.02 23.01 -26.00
C VAL A 256 4.77 22.82 -26.86
N GLU A 257 4.58 23.61 -27.92
CA GLU A 257 3.44 23.47 -28.83
C GLU A 257 3.39 22.07 -29.47
N SER A 258 4.55 21.56 -29.86
CA SER A 258 4.66 20.21 -30.43
C SER A 258 4.26 19.13 -29.42
N CYS A 259 4.58 19.32 -28.13
CA CYS A 259 4.16 18.42 -27.06
C CYS A 259 2.65 18.53 -26.79
N VAL A 260 2.11 19.75 -26.75
CA VAL A 260 0.68 20.01 -26.52
C VAL A 260 -0.18 19.40 -27.64
N ALA A 261 0.31 19.37 -28.88
CA ALA A 261 -0.36 18.73 -30.01
C ALA A 261 -0.43 17.20 -29.92
N LEU A 262 0.35 16.56 -29.03
CA LEU A 262 0.26 15.12 -28.85
C LEU A 262 -1.10 14.70 -28.27
N PRO A 263 -1.64 13.54 -28.70
CA PRO A 263 -2.79 12.97 -28.04
C PRO A 263 -2.43 12.65 -26.58
N SER A 264 -3.32 13.05 -25.68
CA SER A 264 -3.25 12.63 -24.29
C SER A 264 -3.65 11.15 -24.20
N PRO A 265 -2.82 10.30 -23.59
CA PRO A 265 -3.05 8.86 -23.60
C PRO A 265 -4.35 8.39 -22.91
N SER A 266 -5.05 9.27 -22.19
CA SER A 266 -6.39 9.05 -21.63
C SER A 266 -6.83 10.28 -20.82
N ASP A 267 -8.14 10.57 -20.74
CA ASP A 267 -8.77 11.47 -19.75
C ASP A 267 -8.64 10.92 -18.31
N ARG A 268 -7.41 10.71 -17.84
CA ARG A 268 -7.14 10.22 -16.49
C ARG A 268 -6.76 11.38 -15.57
N VAL A 269 -7.73 11.71 -14.74
CA VAL A 269 -7.57 12.40 -13.45
C VAL A 269 -6.48 11.67 -12.65
N GLY A 270 -5.59 12.48 -12.06
CA GLY A 270 -4.53 12.16 -11.11
C GLY A 270 -4.27 10.70 -10.72
N ASP A 271 -3.01 10.29 -10.81
CA ASP A 271 -2.37 9.87 -9.56
C ASP A 271 -0.85 9.97 -9.66
N MET A 272 -0.29 10.84 -8.82
CA MET A 272 1.10 10.79 -8.36
C MET A 272 1.10 10.65 -6.84
N THR A 273 0.21 9.78 -6.33
CA THR A 273 0.12 9.35 -4.95
C THR A 273 -0.38 7.91 -4.87
N PRO A 274 0.00 7.12 -3.85
CA PRO A 274 -0.66 5.85 -3.54
C PRO A 274 -1.94 6.04 -2.69
N ASP A 275 -2.51 7.25 -2.63
CA ASP A 275 -3.77 7.50 -1.92
C ASP A 275 -4.96 7.27 -2.86
N ARG A 276 -5.23 5.99 -3.09
CA ARG A 276 -6.46 5.51 -3.76
C ARG A 276 -7.56 5.35 -2.72
N SER A 277 -8.02 6.46 -2.16
CA SER A 277 -9.34 6.52 -1.55
C SER A 277 -10.36 6.99 -2.60
N SER A 278 -11.42 6.20 -2.72
CA SER A 278 -12.46 6.23 -3.74
C SER A 278 -13.40 7.45 -3.64
N ASP A 279 -14.14 7.64 -4.73
CA ASP A 279 -15.41 8.37 -4.86
C ASP A 279 -15.36 9.88 -5.08
N ALA A 280 -15.25 10.24 -6.37
CA ALA A 280 -16.03 11.34 -6.93
C ALA A 280 -16.66 10.88 -8.26
N GLY A 281 -17.75 10.12 -8.14
CA GLY A 281 -18.74 10.02 -9.22
C GLY A 281 -19.31 11.40 -9.51
N GLY A 282 -18.66 12.14 -10.41
CA GLY A 282 -19.19 13.40 -10.91
C GLY A 282 -20.47 13.17 -11.72
N PRO A 283 -21.42 14.12 -11.69
CA PRO A 283 -22.70 13.97 -12.38
C PRO A 283 -22.49 13.76 -13.89
N ILE A 284 -23.17 12.74 -14.43
CA ILE A 284 -23.29 12.51 -15.86
C ILE A 284 -24.13 13.68 -16.42
N ALA A 285 -23.54 14.52 -17.27
CA ALA A 285 -24.24 15.62 -17.90
C ALA A 285 -25.32 15.10 -18.86
N HIS A 286 -26.52 15.68 -18.79
CA HIS A 286 -27.72 15.23 -19.49
C HIS A 286 -27.77 15.51 -21.01
N ASP A 287 -26.72 16.10 -21.61
CA ASP A 287 -26.73 16.53 -23.03
C ASP A 287 -25.57 15.96 -23.88
N GLY A 288 -24.90 14.90 -23.44
CA GLY A 288 -23.92 14.17 -24.28
C GLY A 288 -22.61 14.89 -24.59
N ILE A 289 -22.41 16.12 -24.10
CA ILE A 289 -21.12 16.84 -24.12
C ILE A 289 -20.57 16.85 -22.70
N ALA A 290 -19.46 16.15 -22.48
CA ALA A 290 -18.76 16.21 -21.20
C ALA A 290 -18.26 17.64 -20.95
N PRO A 291 -18.32 18.16 -19.70
CA PRO A 291 -17.77 19.46 -19.38
C PRO A 291 -16.26 19.49 -19.71
N PRO A 292 -15.71 20.65 -20.09
CA PRO A 292 -14.28 20.77 -20.36
C PRO A 292 -13.48 20.33 -19.12
N ARG A 293 -12.48 19.48 -19.34
CA ARG A 293 -11.60 18.94 -18.29
C ARG A 293 -10.16 19.36 -18.56
N GLU A 294 -9.35 19.32 -17.50
CA GLU A 294 -7.90 19.45 -17.65
C GLU A 294 -7.37 18.32 -18.54
N ARG A 295 -6.34 18.63 -19.33
CA ARG A 295 -5.64 17.65 -20.15
C ARG A 295 -4.17 17.62 -19.74
N GLN A 296 -3.64 16.44 -19.47
CA GLN A 296 -2.25 16.26 -19.07
C GLN A 296 -1.42 15.63 -20.21
N ILE A 297 -0.26 16.21 -20.49
CA ILE A 297 0.77 15.63 -21.37
C ILE A 297 1.99 15.32 -20.52
N ASP A 298 2.20 14.03 -20.23
CA ASP A 298 3.36 13.61 -19.44
C ASP A 298 4.66 13.74 -20.24
N ILE A 299 5.65 14.39 -19.62
CA ILE A 299 7.04 14.42 -20.03
C ILE A 299 7.77 13.27 -19.32
N TYR A 300 7.71 13.25 -17.98
CA TYR A 300 8.20 12.16 -17.15
C TYR A 300 7.03 11.56 -16.36
N ARG A 301 7.04 10.23 -16.21
CA ARG A 301 6.14 9.52 -15.29
C ARG A 301 6.90 8.42 -14.58
N CYS A 302 6.86 8.41 -13.25
CA CYS A 302 7.56 7.44 -12.41
C CYS A 302 9.06 7.33 -12.78
N GLY A 303 9.69 8.47 -13.08
CA GLY A 303 11.08 8.55 -13.52
C GLY A 303 11.37 8.12 -14.96
N THR A 304 10.35 7.71 -15.72
CA THR A 304 10.49 7.32 -17.13
C THR A 304 10.14 8.50 -18.05
N LEU A 305 11.08 8.89 -18.91
CA LEU A 305 10.84 9.88 -19.96
C LEU A 305 9.98 9.29 -21.08
N ARG A 306 8.91 9.98 -21.46
CA ARG A 306 8.05 9.60 -22.59
C ARG A 306 8.82 9.71 -23.89
N GLU A 307 8.93 8.61 -24.63
CA GLU A 307 9.76 8.54 -25.84
C GLU A 307 9.32 9.52 -26.95
N SER A 308 8.02 9.78 -27.09
CA SER A 308 7.53 10.80 -28.03
C SER A 308 8.03 12.21 -27.68
N ILE A 309 8.17 12.52 -26.39
CA ILE A 309 8.66 13.83 -25.91
C ILE A 309 10.17 13.95 -26.09
N ARG A 310 10.92 12.84 -25.88
CA ARG A 310 12.38 12.81 -26.06
C ARG A 310 12.84 13.44 -27.37
N ARG A 311 12.11 13.18 -28.46
CA ARG A 311 12.44 13.68 -29.80
C ARG A 311 11.89 15.07 -30.09
N LEU A 312 10.75 15.41 -29.50
CA LEU A 312 10.03 16.66 -29.78
C LEU A 312 10.54 17.83 -28.95
N ALA A 313 11.05 17.59 -27.74
CA ALA A 313 11.34 18.65 -26.78
C ALA A 313 12.68 18.51 -26.04
N PRO A 314 13.82 18.37 -26.76
CA PRO A 314 15.13 18.22 -26.13
C PRO A 314 15.54 19.43 -25.26
N GLN A 315 15.19 20.66 -25.65
CA GLN A 315 15.54 21.86 -24.87
C GLN A 315 14.72 21.95 -23.58
N LEU A 316 13.41 21.65 -23.65
CA LEU A 316 12.54 21.59 -22.48
C LEU A 316 13.01 20.52 -21.49
N ILE A 317 13.37 19.33 -22.00
CA ILE A 317 13.89 18.24 -21.19
C ILE A 317 15.18 18.66 -20.46
N ALA A 318 16.10 19.30 -21.18
CA ALA A 318 17.34 19.79 -20.60
C ALA A 318 17.07 20.91 -19.57
N ALA A 319 16.08 21.77 -19.80
CA ALA A 319 15.70 22.84 -18.87
C ALA A 319 15.21 22.30 -17.54
N ILE A 320 14.37 21.26 -17.58
CA ILE A 320 13.90 20.56 -16.38
C ILE A 320 15.06 19.83 -15.68
N ALA A 321 15.95 19.18 -16.44
CA ALA A 321 17.03 18.36 -15.91
C ALA A 321 18.10 19.16 -15.13
N ASP A 322 18.31 20.44 -15.48
CA ASP A 322 19.29 21.32 -14.83
C ASP A 322 18.77 21.99 -13.54
N THR A 323 17.54 21.65 -13.12
CA THR A 323 16.99 22.08 -11.82
C THR A 323 17.39 21.11 -10.70
N PRO A 324 17.10 21.42 -9.42
CA PRO A 324 17.15 20.47 -8.29
C PRO A 324 16.08 19.36 -8.37
N LEU A 325 15.86 18.81 -9.56
CA LEU A 325 14.81 17.88 -9.92
C LEU A 325 14.75 16.71 -8.93
N LEU A 326 13.55 16.43 -8.43
CA LEU A 326 13.28 15.31 -7.55
C LEU A 326 13.52 14.01 -8.31
N ARG A 327 14.50 13.22 -7.89
CA ARG A 327 14.79 11.90 -8.47
C ARG A 327 14.67 10.84 -7.39
N ILE A 328 13.75 9.92 -7.60
CA ILE A 328 13.52 8.76 -6.74
C ILE A 328 13.51 7.54 -7.66
N PRO A 329 14.42 6.57 -7.50
CA PRO A 329 14.51 5.42 -8.40
C PRO A 329 13.14 4.76 -8.63
N ARG A 330 12.74 4.62 -9.91
CA ARG A 330 11.47 4.03 -10.36
C ARG A 330 10.18 4.79 -10.00
N HIS A 331 10.27 5.90 -9.26
CA HIS A 331 9.11 6.60 -8.70
C HIS A 331 9.03 8.09 -9.06
N ALA A 332 10.16 8.76 -9.34
CA ALA A 332 10.22 10.17 -9.72
C ALA A 332 11.48 10.42 -10.59
N PRO A 333 11.55 11.46 -11.44
CA PRO A 333 10.64 12.60 -11.52
C PRO A 333 9.31 12.29 -12.19
N ASP A 334 8.36 13.18 -11.94
CA ASP A 334 7.21 13.42 -12.81
C ASP A 334 7.27 14.84 -13.29
N ALA A 335 6.91 15.01 -14.55
CA ALA A 335 6.76 16.32 -15.14
C ALA A 335 5.69 16.22 -16.21
N ALA A 336 4.85 17.23 -16.30
CA ALA A 336 3.80 17.29 -17.29
C ALA A 336 3.50 18.73 -17.71
N ILE A 337 2.95 18.86 -18.91
CA ILE A 337 2.24 20.06 -19.32
C ILE A 337 0.76 19.81 -19.02
N VAL A 338 0.17 20.62 -18.14
CA VAL A 338 -1.26 20.60 -17.84
C VAL A 338 -1.92 21.72 -18.62
N VAL A 339 -2.93 21.35 -19.39
CA VAL A 339 -3.68 22.22 -20.28
C VAL A 339 -5.08 22.40 -19.71
N LEU A 340 -5.49 23.65 -19.50
CA LEU A 340 -6.70 24.06 -18.81
C LEU A 340 -7.55 24.91 -19.76
N PRO A 341 -8.66 24.37 -20.29
CA PRO A 341 -9.63 25.18 -21.01
C PRO A 341 -10.17 26.35 -20.16
N ALA A 342 -10.72 27.37 -20.83
CA ALA A 342 -11.37 28.49 -20.16
C ALA A 342 -12.49 28.02 -19.21
N GLY A 343 -12.53 28.59 -18.01
CA GLY A 343 -13.49 28.26 -16.96
C GLY A 343 -13.19 26.98 -16.17
N VAL A 344 -12.11 26.25 -16.49
CA VAL A 344 -11.77 24.99 -15.79
C VAL A 344 -11.08 25.27 -14.47
N ARG A 345 -11.56 24.61 -13.41
CA ARG A 345 -10.93 24.56 -12.09
C ARG A 345 -10.73 23.10 -11.67
N THR A 346 -9.57 22.81 -11.13
CA THR A 346 -9.15 21.45 -10.75
C THR A 346 -9.20 21.29 -9.23
N PRO A 347 -9.49 20.09 -8.72
CA PRO A 347 -9.41 19.83 -7.29
C PRO A 347 -7.97 19.94 -6.81
N THR A 348 -7.81 20.37 -5.57
CA THR A 348 -6.50 20.42 -4.90
C THR A 348 -6.00 19.00 -4.63
N ARG A 349 -4.82 18.65 -5.14
CA ARG A 349 -4.18 17.34 -4.96
C ARG A 349 -2.97 17.45 -4.04
N HIS A 350 -2.95 16.69 -2.96
CA HIS A 350 -1.87 16.70 -1.97
C HIS A 350 -0.71 15.80 -2.39
N GLY A 351 0.52 16.29 -2.22
CA GLY A 351 1.73 15.51 -2.41
C GLY A 351 1.92 14.46 -1.33
N CYS A 352 2.65 13.38 -1.68
CA CYS A 352 2.99 12.31 -0.74
C CYS A 352 3.95 12.74 0.39
N SER A 353 4.71 13.83 0.21
CA SER A 353 5.66 14.31 1.22
C SER A 353 5.88 15.82 1.12
N ASN A 354 6.17 16.46 2.26
CA ASN A 354 6.64 17.84 2.33
C ASN A 354 8.14 17.98 1.98
N SER A 355 8.85 16.88 1.71
CA SER A 355 10.19 16.92 1.13
C SER A 355 10.21 17.30 -0.35
N ARG A 356 9.03 17.42 -0.97
CA ARG A 356 8.80 17.70 -2.38
C ARG A 356 8.19 19.09 -2.52
N CYS A 357 8.74 19.89 -3.44
CA CYS A 357 8.10 21.12 -3.87
C CYS A 357 7.76 21.03 -5.36
N SER A 358 6.56 21.49 -5.73
CA SER A 358 6.14 21.55 -7.13
C SER A 358 6.49 22.91 -7.71
N VAL A 359 7.23 22.87 -8.81
CA VAL A 359 7.49 24.03 -9.66
C VAL A 359 6.34 24.14 -10.65
N VAL A 360 5.70 25.30 -10.69
CA VAL A 360 4.62 25.62 -11.62
C VAL A 360 5.06 26.80 -12.46
N VAL A 361 5.22 26.57 -13.77
CA VAL A 361 5.54 27.61 -14.75
C VAL A 361 4.33 27.78 -15.65
N ASN A 362 3.75 28.98 -15.66
CA ASN A 362 2.77 29.32 -16.69
C ASN A 362 3.51 29.56 -18.00
N LEU A 363 3.20 28.75 -19.01
CA LEU A 363 3.96 28.76 -20.27
C LEU A 363 3.81 30.11 -21.01
N PRO A 364 4.77 30.47 -21.88
CA PRO A 364 4.60 31.61 -22.79
C PRO A 364 3.32 31.46 -23.62
N ASP A 365 2.73 32.57 -24.04
CA ASP A 365 1.49 32.63 -24.86
C ASP A 365 0.23 31.98 -24.25
N SER A 366 0.30 31.61 -22.97
CA SER A 366 -0.81 31.07 -22.18
C SER A 366 -1.68 32.17 -21.56
N SER A 367 -2.94 31.89 -21.27
CA SER A 367 -3.74 32.78 -20.40
C SER A 367 -3.22 32.77 -18.96
N GLY A 368 -3.58 33.79 -18.17
CA GLY A 368 -3.20 33.81 -16.75
C GLY A 368 -3.87 32.66 -15.99
N VAL A 369 -3.11 32.00 -15.13
CA VAL A 369 -3.57 30.85 -14.34
C VAL A 369 -3.59 31.20 -12.85
N ASP A 370 -4.62 30.72 -12.15
CA ASP A 370 -4.67 30.72 -10.69
C ASP A 370 -4.09 29.40 -10.18
N VAL A 371 -3.10 29.47 -9.30
CA VAL A 371 -2.61 28.30 -8.55
C VAL A 371 -3.15 28.40 -7.13
N ILE A 372 -3.89 27.39 -6.71
CA ILE A 372 -4.45 27.28 -5.36
C ILE A 372 -3.57 26.35 -4.54
N ALA A 373 -2.96 26.85 -3.46
CA ALA A 373 -2.15 26.07 -2.54
C ALA A 373 -2.48 26.41 -1.08
N GLY A 374 -2.80 25.41 -0.26
CA GLY A 374 -3.15 25.66 1.15
C GLY A 374 -4.35 26.60 1.35
N GLY A 375 -5.27 26.66 0.38
CA GLY A 375 -6.41 27.59 0.38
C GLY A 375 -6.07 29.03 -0.03
N GLU A 376 -4.82 29.31 -0.42
CA GLU A 376 -4.38 30.61 -0.94
C GLU A 376 -4.35 30.56 -2.48
N THR A 377 -4.86 31.61 -3.13
CA THR A 377 -4.84 31.74 -4.59
C THR A 377 -3.71 32.65 -5.04
N HIS A 378 -2.86 32.14 -5.93
CA HIS A 378 -1.73 32.86 -6.51
C HIS A 378 -1.92 32.99 -8.02
N ARG A 379 -2.06 34.22 -8.51
CA ARG A 379 -2.18 34.51 -9.95
C ARG A 379 -0.80 34.46 -10.61
N LEU A 380 -0.61 33.58 -11.59
CA LEU A 380 0.59 33.50 -12.40
C LEU A 380 0.30 34.06 -13.82
N PRO A 381 0.92 35.19 -14.22
CA PRO A 381 0.89 35.64 -15.61
C PRO A 381 1.70 34.70 -16.52
N ALA A 382 1.51 34.81 -17.83
CA ALA A 382 2.28 34.04 -18.82
C ALA A 382 3.79 34.25 -18.64
N GLY A 383 4.58 33.18 -18.78
CA GLY A 383 6.03 33.19 -18.61
C GLY A 383 6.52 33.28 -17.16
N ALA A 384 5.64 33.42 -16.16
CA ALA A 384 6.02 33.43 -14.76
C ALA A 384 6.02 32.03 -14.15
N GLY A 385 6.89 31.81 -13.15
CA GLY A 385 6.94 30.58 -12.38
C GLY A 385 6.98 30.81 -10.89
N MET A 386 6.42 29.85 -10.16
CA MET A 386 6.38 29.83 -8.70
C MET A 386 6.62 28.40 -8.19
N VAL A 387 7.08 28.30 -6.95
CA VAL A 387 7.35 27.02 -6.29
C VAL A 387 6.46 26.89 -5.05
N PHE A 388 5.82 25.73 -4.92
CA PHE A 388 4.87 25.43 -3.87
C PHE A 388 5.27 24.18 -3.11
N ASP A 389 5.03 24.14 -1.81
CA ASP A 389 5.12 22.89 -1.05
C ASP A 389 3.93 22.00 -1.44
N ALA A 390 4.23 20.86 -2.05
CA ALA A 390 3.21 19.95 -2.59
C ALA A 390 2.31 19.38 -1.49
N SER A 391 2.77 19.34 -0.24
CA SER A 391 1.99 18.83 0.90
C SER A 391 0.87 19.78 1.34
N TYR A 392 0.81 21.02 0.88
CA TYR A 392 -0.37 21.89 1.07
C TYR A 392 -1.48 21.64 0.05
N GLY A 393 -1.21 20.74 -0.89
CA GLY A 393 -2.04 20.44 -2.03
C GLY A 393 -2.05 21.57 -3.06
N ILE A 394 -2.10 21.19 -4.33
CA ILE A 394 -2.06 22.13 -5.44
C ILE A 394 -3.27 21.90 -6.35
N GLY A 395 -3.98 22.98 -6.65
CA GLY A 395 -5.01 23.06 -7.66
C GLY A 395 -4.73 24.20 -8.63
N TYR A 396 -5.39 24.16 -9.76
CA TYR A 396 -5.30 25.14 -10.84
C TYR A 396 -6.68 25.65 -11.24
N GLY A 397 -6.76 26.93 -11.60
CA GLY A 397 -7.94 27.55 -12.16
C GLY A 397 -7.61 28.43 -13.37
N ASN A 398 -8.43 28.35 -14.41
CA ASN A 398 -8.34 29.22 -15.56
C ASN A 398 -9.64 30.03 -15.70
N ASP A 399 -9.64 31.25 -15.15
CA ASP A 399 -10.73 32.22 -15.31
C ASP A 399 -10.57 33.12 -16.56
N GLY A 400 -9.59 32.83 -17.43
CA GLY A 400 -9.36 33.57 -18.67
C GLY A 400 -10.32 33.16 -19.80
N GLU A 401 -10.28 33.93 -20.89
CA GLU A 401 -11.09 33.67 -22.11
C GLU A 401 -10.45 32.64 -23.06
N SER A 402 -9.18 32.29 -22.84
CA SER A 402 -8.42 31.32 -23.64
C SER A 402 -7.75 30.26 -22.76
N GLU A 403 -7.24 29.21 -23.41
CA GLU A 403 -6.56 28.09 -22.76
C GLU A 403 -5.33 28.54 -21.95
N ALA A 404 -5.19 28.00 -20.73
CA ALA A 404 -3.99 28.12 -19.93
C ALA A 404 -3.17 26.83 -20.02
N ARG A 405 -1.84 26.95 -20.05
CA ARG A 405 -0.90 25.85 -20.15
C ARG A 405 0.16 26.04 -19.07
N VAL A 406 0.29 25.06 -18.19
CA VAL A 406 1.27 25.08 -17.10
C VAL A 406 2.21 23.90 -17.20
N LEU A 407 3.51 24.17 -17.16
CA LEU A 407 4.53 23.16 -16.94
C LEU A 407 4.63 22.92 -15.43
N VAL A 408 4.49 21.65 -15.04
CA VAL A 408 4.54 21.22 -13.64
C VAL A 408 5.55 20.09 -13.52
N PHE A 409 6.45 20.19 -12.56
CA PHE A 409 7.37 19.14 -12.17
C PHE A 409 7.85 19.40 -10.74
N ASP A 410 8.58 18.46 -10.17
CA ASP A 410 8.92 18.54 -8.76
C ASP A 410 10.41 18.53 -8.47
N ILE A 411 10.77 19.28 -7.44
CA ILE A 411 12.13 19.40 -6.92
C ILE A 411 12.18 18.90 -5.47
N TRP A 412 13.38 18.60 -4.99
CA TRP A 412 13.60 18.49 -3.55
C TRP A 412 13.32 19.83 -2.86
N HIS A 413 12.74 19.78 -1.66
CA HIS A 413 12.55 21.00 -0.87
C HIS A 413 13.90 21.69 -0.66
N PRO A 414 14.03 23.00 -0.94
CA PRO A 414 15.30 23.73 -0.85
C PRO A 414 16.00 23.73 0.53
N GLY A 415 15.29 23.33 1.59
CA GLY A 415 15.83 23.23 2.95
C GLY A 415 16.50 21.89 3.25
N LEU A 416 16.57 20.99 2.26
CA LEU A 416 17.23 19.69 2.36
C LEU A 416 18.67 19.78 1.87
N ALA A 417 19.60 19.33 2.70
CA ALA A 417 20.99 19.17 2.27
C ALA A 417 21.14 18.01 1.25
N PRO A 418 22.16 18.02 0.38
CA PRO A 418 22.34 16.98 -0.63
C PRO A 418 22.36 15.54 -0.09
N VAL A 419 22.96 15.33 1.09
CA VAL A 419 22.99 14.02 1.76
C VAL A 419 21.59 13.59 2.22
N GLU A 420 20.77 14.54 2.69
CA GLU A 420 19.39 14.26 3.10
C GLU A 420 18.54 13.89 1.89
N GLN A 421 18.72 14.57 0.75
CA GLN A 421 17.99 14.28 -0.50
C GLN A 421 18.28 12.84 -0.97
N GLN A 422 19.54 12.41 -0.94
CA GLN A 422 19.92 11.05 -1.33
C GLN A 422 19.33 9.99 -0.38
N ALA A 423 19.45 10.21 0.93
CA ALA A 423 18.92 9.31 1.94
C ALA A 423 17.38 9.22 1.89
N LEU A 424 16.68 10.35 1.73
CA LEU A 424 15.23 10.38 1.52
C LEU A 424 14.83 9.68 0.24
N GLY A 425 15.57 9.89 -0.86
CA GLY A 425 15.28 9.23 -2.13
C GLY A 425 15.28 7.72 -1.99
N ALA A 426 16.26 7.15 -1.28
CA ALA A 426 16.31 5.72 -1.01
C ALA A 426 15.21 5.26 -0.05
N LEU A 427 14.95 6.02 1.03
CA LEU A 427 13.90 5.69 2.00
C LEU A 427 12.51 5.69 1.37
N ILE A 428 12.16 6.75 0.63
CA ILE A 428 10.86 6.87 -0.03
C ILE A 428 10.71 5.76 -1.07
N ALA A 429 11.76 5.44 -1.84
CA ALA A 429 11.70 4.31 -2.78
C ALA A 429 11.40 2.99 -2.06
N ALA A 430 12.07 2.72 -0.94
CA ALA A 430 11.84 1.51 -0.15
C ALA A 430 10.43 1.45 0.45
N ILE A 431 9.90 2.58 0.93
CA ILE A 431 8.52 2.70 1.43
C ILE A 431 7.53 2.38 0.31
N VAL A 432 7.66 3.02 -0.85
CA VAL A 432 6.74 2.81 -1.98
C VAL A 432 6.84 1.37 -2.51
N ASP A 433 8.04 0.81 -2.61
CA ASP A 433 8.25 -0.58 -3.04
C ASP A 433 7.65 -1.60 -2.03
N PHE A 434 7.60 -1.25 -0.74
CA PHE A 434 6.93 -2.07 0.26
C PHE A 434 5.40 -1.97 0.11
N ASP A 435 4.87 -0.76 -0.10
CA ASP A 435 3.43 -0.55 -0.31
C ASP A 435 2.93 -1.21 -1.60
N ILE A 436 3.70 -1.16 -2.70
CA ILE A 436 3.38 -1.88 -3.95
C ILE A 436 3.26 -3.38 -3.68
N ARG A 437 4.21 -3.97 -2.94
CA ARG A 437 4.13 -5.39 -2.58
C ARG A 437 2.90 -5.72 -1.73
N LEU A 438 2.46 -4.82 -0.86
CA LEU A 438 1.21 -5.01 -0.11
C LEU A 438 -0.03 -4.96 -1.01
N GLN A 439 0.00 -4.16 -2.08
CA GLN A 439 -1.08 -4.07 -3.06
C GLN A 439 -1.14 -5.31 -3.97
N GLU A 440 0.01 -5.86 -4.35
CA GLU A 440 0.08 -7.13 -5.10
C GLU A 440 -0.47 -8.32 -4.30
N LEU A 441 -0.52 -8.19 -2.96
CA LEU A 441 -1.10 -9.18 -2.05
C LEU A 441 -2.60 -9.00 -1.78
N ALA A 442 -3.18 -7.87 -2.19
CA ALA A 442 -4.60 -7.52 -2.00
C ALA A 442 -5.45 -8.14 -3.11
#